data_AF-A0A530BTE2-F1
#
_entry.id   AF-A0A530BTE2-F1
#
_cell.length_a   1.000
_cell.length_b   1.000
_cell.length_c   1.000
_cell.angle_alpha   90.00
_cell.angle_beta   90.00
_cell.angle_gamma   90.00
#
_symmetry.space_group_name_H-M   'P 1'
#
loop_
_entity.id
_entity.type
_entity.pdbx_description
1 polymer ?
#
loop_
_entity_poly.entity_id
_entity_poly.type
_entity_poly.pdbx_seq_one_letter_code
_entity_poly.pdbx_strand_id
1 'polypeptide(L)' 'MPSIDDLDTPAILIDAARAEANIRRAQAHADRHGLKLRPHIKTHKLPYWAKKQVAA' A
#
# COMPACT_ATOMS: atom_id res chain seq x y z
N MET A 1 -11.08 -22.52 0.14
CA MET A 1 -10.25 -21.41 -0.35
C MET A 1 -8.82 -21.74 0.01
N PRO A 2 -7.84 -21.55 -0.88
CA PRO A 2 -6.44 -21.77 -0.54
C PRO A 2 -6.05 -20.86 0.64
N SER A 3 -5.35 -21.45 1.60
CA SER A 3 -4.71 -20.80 2.73
C SER A 3 -3.32 -20.27 2.33
N ILE A 4 -2.66 -19.52 3.22
CA ILE A 4 -1.28 -19.07 2.99
C ILE A 4 -0.33 -20.28 2.83
N ASP A 5 -0.62 -21.38 3.52
CA ASP A 5 0.20 -22.59 3.52
C ASP A 5 0.11 -23.38 2.21
N ASP A 6 -0.87 -23.07 1.35
CA ASP A 6 -1.06 -23.71 0.04
C ASP A 6 -0.24 -23.04 -1.09
N LEU A 7 0.56 -22.02 -0.78
CA LEU A 7 1.33 -21.27 -1.78
C LEU A 7 2.71 -21.89 -2.02
N ASP A 8 3.04 -22.10 -3.30
CA ASP A 8 4.39 -22.48 -3.70
C ASP A 8 5.41 -21.41 -3.30
N THR A 9 6.52 -21.85 -2.69
CA THR A 9 7.57 -20.95 -2.20
C THR A 9 8.75 -20.86 -3.17
N PRO A 10 9.36 -19.67 -3.35
CA PRO A 10 9.13 -18.44 -2.60
C PRO A 10 7.95 -17.60 -3.14
N ALA A 11 7.13 -17.08 -2.23
CA ALA A 11 6.05 -16.16 -2.54
C ALA A 11 6.21 -14.84 -1.77
N ILE A 12 5.92 -13.72 -2.44
CA ILE A 12 5.85 -12.40 -1.80
C ILE A 12 4.39 -12.15 -1.39
N LEU A 13 4.18 -11.96 -0.09
CA LEU A 13 2.88 -11.68 0.48
C LEU A 13 2.81 -10.25 0.98
N ILE A 14 1.68 -9.58 0.69
CA ILE A 14 1.38 -8.24 1.18
C ILE A 14 0.06 -8.31 1.93
N ASP A 15 0.10 -7.96 3.21
CA ASP A 15 -1.11 -7.73 4.00
C ASP A 15 -1.80 -6.45 3.50
N ALA A 16 -2.94 -6.64 2.82
CA ALA A 16 -3.66 -5.54 2.19
C ALA A 16 -4.25 -4.56 3.21
N ALA A 17 -4.77 -5.05 4.35
CA ALA A 17 -5.36 -4.20 5.37
C ALA A 17 -4.30 -3.27 5.99
N ARG A 18 -3.10 -3.81 6.25
CA ARG A 18 -1.96 -3.02 6.74
C ARG A 18 -1.45 -2.03 5.69
N ALA A 19 -1.34 -2.44 4.43
CA ALA A 19 -0.91 -1.56 3.35
C ALA A 19 -1.87 -0.36 3.20
N GLU A 20 -3.17 -0.60 3.24
CA GLU A 20 -4.18 0.47 3.16
C GLU A 20 -4.18 1.38 4.39
N ALA A 21 -4.02 0.83 5.60
CA ALA A 21 -3.88 1.64 6.81
C ALA A 21 -2.63 2.53 6.75
N ASN A 22 -1.52 2.02 6.20
CA ASN A 22 -0.31 2.81 5.99
C ASN A 22 -0.51 3.95 5.00
N ILE A 23 -1.21 3.70 3.89
CA ILE A 23 -1.56 4.73 2.90
C ILE A 23 -2.38 5.84 3.57
N ARG A 24 -3.47 5.50 4.26
CA ARG A 24 -4.32 6.48 4.97
C ARG A 24 -3.54 7.28 5.99
N ARG A 25 -2.66 6.63 6.76
CA ARG A 25 -1.83 7.30 7.77
C ARG A 25 -0.87 8.32 7.15
N ALA A 26 -0.24 7.98 6.02
CA ALA A 26 0.66 8.89 5.33
C ALA A 26 -0.09 10.10 4.75
N GLN A 27 -1.26 9.87 4.14
CA GLN A 27 -2.09 10.95 3.61
C GLN A 27 -2.58 11.89 4.72
N ALA A 28 -3.17 11.34 5.79
CA ALA A 28 -3.63 12.12 6.93
C ALA A 28 -2.53 12.96 7.60
N HIS A 29 -1.28 12.47 7.57
CA HIS A 29 -0.14 13.26 8.04
C HIS A 29 0.11 14.47 7.14
N ALA A 30 0.16 14.30 5.82
CA ALA A 30 0.34 15.41 4.89
C ALA A 30 -0.80 16.42 4.97
N ASP A 31 -2.05 15.95 5.03
CA ASP A 31 -3.24 16.80 5.14
C ASP A 31 -3.22 17.66 6.41
N ARG A 32 -2.87 17.06 7.56
CA ARG A 32 -2.76 17.78 8.85
C ARG A 32 -1.75 18.92 8.79
N HIS A 33 -0.73 18.80 7.95
CA HIS A 33 0.30 19.82 7.77
C HIS A 33 0.06 20.73 6.54
N GLY A 34 -1.07 20.57 5.83
CA GLY A 34 -1.40 21.36 4.66
C GLY A 34 -0.51 21.10 3.44
N LEU A 35 0.11 19.91 3.36
CA LEU A 35 1.03 19.53 2.29
C LEU A 35 0.36 18.61 1.26
N LYS A 36 0.73 18.76 -0.01
CA LYS A 36 0.37 17.79 -1.05
C LYS A 36 1.33 16.60 -1.02
N LEU A 37 0.80 15.40 -0.77
CA LEU A 37 1.59 14.18 -0.83
C LEU A 37 1.73 13.69 -2.28
N ARG A 38 2.97 13.42 -2.71
CA ARG A 38 3.27 12.74 -3.99
C ARG A 38 3.97 11.41 -3.70
N PRO A 39 3.21 10.30 -3.57
CA PRO A 39 3.75 8.99 -3.23
C PRO A 39 4.76 8.48 -4.28
N HIS A 40 5.92 7.99 -3.84
CA HIS A 40 6.92 7.40 -4.72
C HIS A 40 6.80 5.88 -4.75
N ILE A 41 6.67 5.29 -5.93
CA ILE A 41 6.30 3.87 -6.08
C ILE A 41 7.49 2.90 -6.12
N LYS A 42 8.73 3.37 -5.92
CA LYS A 42 9.95 2.51 -6.01
C LYS A 42 9.88 1.23 -5.18
N THR A 43 9.17 1.27 -4.06
CA THR A 43 9.08 0.17 -3.10
C THR A 43 8.27 -1.00 -3.64
N HIS A 44 7.11 -0.74 -4.24
CA HIS A 44 6.22 -1.80 -4.74
C HIS A 44 6.25 -1.93 -6.25
N LYS A 45 6.42 -0.84 -7.00
CA LYS A 45 6.37 -0.77 -8.48
C LYS A 45 5.09 -1.35 -9.11
N LEU A 46 4.05 -1.59 -8.31
CA LEU A 46 2.75 -2.10 -8.74
C LEU A 46 1.74 -0.95 -8.96
N PRO A 47 1.09 -0.86 -10.14
CA PRO A 47 0.04 0.12 -10.41
C PRO A 47 -1.16 0.03 -9.46
N TYR A 48 -1.47 -1.16 -8.95
CA TYR A 48 -2.57 -1.37 -8.00
C TYR A 48 -2.42 -0.50 -6.74
N TRP A 49 -1.25 -0.54 -6.10
CA TRP A 49 -0.97 0.27 -4.92
C TRP A 49 -0.81 1.75 -5.26
N ALA A 50 -0.25 2.08 -6.42
CA ALA A 50 -0.14 3.46 -6.89
C ALA A 50 -1.52 4.14 -7.02
N LYS A 51 -2.50 3.44 -7.61
CA LYS A 51 -3.88 3.95 -7.73
C LYS A 51 -4.53 4.16 -6.37
N LYS A 52 -4.33 3.23 -5.42
CA LYS A 52 -4.83 3.39 -4.04
C LYS A 52 -4.19 4.58 -3.32
N GLN A 53 -2.90 4.82 -3.55
CA GLN A 53 -2.19 5.97 -2.98
C GLN A 53 -2.67 7.31 -3.53
N VAL A 54 -3.03 7.38 -4.82
CA VAL A 54 -3.55 8.60 -5.45
C VAL A 54 -4.99 8.90 -5.03
N ALA A 55 -5.78 7.89 -4.70
CA ALA A 55 -7.18 8.03 -4.28
C ALA A 55 -7.38 8.23 -2.77
N ALA A 56 -6.31 8.21 -1.98
CA ALA A 56 -6.35 8.26 -0.52
C ALA A 56 -6.49 9.68 0.03
#